data_AF-A0A7V9A747-F1
#
_entry.id   AF-A0A7V9A747-F1
#
_cell.length_a   1.000
_cell.length_b   1.000
_cell.length_c   1.000
_cell.angle_alpha   90.00
_cell.angle_beta   90.00
_cell.angle_gamma   90.00
#
_symmetry.space_group_name_H-M   'P 1'
#
loop_
_entity.id
_entity.type
_entity.pdbx_description
1 polymer ?
#
loop_
_entity_poly.entity_id
_entity_poly.type
_entity_poly.pdbx_seq_one_letter_code
_entity_poly.pdbx_strand_id
1 'polypeptide(L)'
;MKLNYSTLAFSIVAVVLGSGRSYAQEGYAPMGSPYPAGAPAPYNPAGMPPAGMQPGYPPQAMMGAPGPMGAPGQMPGPMGPMPGPGPGPMMGGPAPYAHMAAANAHGQMNPGMQYGGPADGSMYEPAGDYVQYENVTGAACDDGCALPPRAYGSFDTLVVWRQGGNYPPILTTSDPADLGVLGAASTRVLFGDGYETGDAGLGGRITLGLWLDDYQNWSVGGRFLALEEEGANYSTNSNEFSTLAFPFFNTNTGMQDSVVVALPGTGTNAADNTTVSLNNENTVYMGDFFVTKHIYTNHGNRWDFVTGYSYAKVEDRFGINAQYTVQDLAPPGGLATGDMVALSDNFSATNEFHGGQFGLIAEFQDGPFSWRALGKISVGGMKQEATISGQSTVNGAFRNNAGIYTNSANEGSYTRDQFAYIPEVNVDMIYAYNCNLDFKIGANFVYFSDVVTGATMINTNVQPGALPTDPQFSFIEQDFWIVGMTLGMEYHY
;
A
#
# COMPACT_ATOMS: atom_id res chain seq x y z
N MET A 1 10.83 -20.20 -7.20
CA MET A 1 9.61 -19.62 -6.60
C MET A 1 9.71 -18.11 -6.37
N LYS A 2 10.80 -17.55 -5.80
CA LYS A 2 10.96 -16.09 -5.56
C LYS A 2 10.55 -15.15 -6.72
N LEU A 3 10.69 -15.55 -7.99
CA LEU A 3 10.27 -14.76 -9.16
C LEU A 3 8.73 -14.56 -9.30
N ASN A 4 7.92 -15.49 -8.78
CA ASN A 4 6.47 -15.51 -9.03
C ASN A 4 5.73 -14.46 -8.18
N TYR A 5 6.17 -14.22 -6.95
CA TYR A 5 5.56 -13.22 -6.06
C TYR A 5 5.95 -11.78 -6.45
N SER A 6 7.19 -11.59 -6.90
CA SER A 6 7.62 -10.36 -7.60
C SER A 6 6.73 -10.09 -8.82
N THR A 7 6.47 -11.11 -9.64
CA THR A 7 5.56 -10.99 -10.79
C THR A 7 4.14 -10.61 -10.36
N LEU A 8 3.66 -11.07 -9.19
CA LEU A 8 2.35 -10.68 -8.67
C LEU A 8 2.29 -9.17 -8.36
N ALA A 9 3.27 -8.64 -7.62
CA ALA A 9 3.36 -7.22 -7.31
C ALA A 9 3.46 -6.34 -8.57
N PHE A 10 4.31 -6.73 -9.53
CA PHE A 10 4.37 -6.06 -10.84
C PHE A 10 3.09 -6.21 -11.67
N SER A 11 2.34 -7.32 -11.52
CA SER A 11 1.07 -7.52 -12.24
C SER A 11 -0.07 -6.70 -11.66
N ILE A 12 -0.10 -6.43 -10.35
CA ILE A 12 -1.05 -5.48 -9.75
C ILE A 12 -0.79 -4.07 -10.32
N VAL A 13 0.48 -3.65 -10.35
CA VAL A 13 0.89 -2.38 -10.98
C VAL A 13 0.52 -2.37 -12.47
N ALA A 14 0.70 -3.48 -13.21
CA ALA A 14 0.34 -3.57 -14.62
C ALA A 14 -1.17 -3.63 -14.90
N VAL A 15 -2.00 -4.11 -13.97
CA VAL A 15 -3.48 -4.10 -14.08
C VAL A 15 -4.03 -2.71 -13.79
N VAL A 16 -3.48 -2.00 -12.81
CA VAL A 16 -3.82 -0.59 -12.51
C VAL A 16 -3.38 0.33 -13.65
N LEU A 17 -2.17 0.16 -14.21
CA LEU A 17 -1.69 0.95 -15.35
C LEU A 17 -2.25 0.50 -16.70
N GLY A 18 -2.70 -0.75 -16.83
CA GLY A 18 -3.13 -1.36 -18.10
C GLY A 18 -4.61 -1.22 -18.43
N SER A 19 -5.45 -0.85 -17.45
CA SER A 19 -6.89 -0.66 -17.63
C SER A 19 -7.27 0.73 -18.16
N GLY A 20 -6.32 1.69 -18.15
CA GLY A 20 -6.46 3.03 -18.75
C GLY A 20 -6.41 3.06 -20.29
N ARG A 21 -7.20 2.23 -20.98
CA ARG A 21 -7.47 2.37 -22.42
C ARG A 21 -8.88 2.93 -22.64
N SER A 22 -9.01 4.24 -22.45
CA SER A 22 -10.20 5.00 -22.82
C SER A 22 -10.39 4.93 -24.34
N TYR A 23 -11.24 4.01 -24.81
CA TYR A 23 -11.77 4.07 -26.17
C TYR A 23 -12.70 5.28 -26.25
N ALA A 24 -12.22 6.37 -26.85
CA ALA A 24 -13.09 7.45 -27.31
C ALA A 24 -13.99 6.88 -28.43
N GLN A 25 -15.22 6.49 -28.08
CA GLN A 25 -16.22 6.07 -29.04
C GLN A 25 -17.10 7.25 -29.41
N GLU A 26 -16.90 7.77 -30.62
CA GLU A 26 -17.72 8.84 -31.19
C GLU A 26 -19.19 8.40 -31.34
N GLY A 27 -20.10 9.27 -30.88
CA GLY A 27 -21.44 9.46 -31.45
C GLY A 27 -22.52 8.41 -31.15
N TYR A 28 -23.46 8.76 -30.27
CA TYR A 28 -24.90 8.50 -30.49
C TYR A 28 -25.75 9.60 -29.83
N ALA A 29 -26.84 9.98 -30.50
CA ALA A 29 -27.78 11.01 -30.03
C ALA A 29 -28.80 10.44 -29.00
N PRO A 30 -29.36 11.26 -28.09
CA PRO A 30 -30.20 10.77 -27.00
C PRO A 30 -31.59 10.31 -27.48
N MET A 31 -31.98 9.09 -27.10
CA MET A 31 -33.35 8.58 -27.24
C MET A 31 -33.97 8.30 -25.87
N GLY A 32 -35.17 8.86 -25.65
CA GLY A 32 -36.25 8.21 -24.90
C GLY A 32 -36.11 8.08 -23.38
N SER A 33 -36.68 9.04 -22.64
CA SER A 33 -37.09 8.83 -21.24
C SER A 33 -38.30 7.89 -21.15
N PRO A 34 -38.35 6.94 -20.20
CA PRO A 34 -39.54 6.18 -19.87
C PRO A 34 -40.06 6.47 -18.45
N TYR A 35 -41.22 7.13 -18.34
CA TYR A 35 -42.13 6.97 -17.20
C TYR A 35 -43.55 6.65 -17.72
N PRO A 36 -44.32 5.76 -17.04
CA PRO A 36 -45.52 5.15 -17.61
C PRO A 36 -46.79 6.01 -17.47
N ALA A 37 -47.78 5.73 -18.33
CA ALA A 37 -49.03 6.47 -18.41
C ALA A 37 -50.17 5.88 -17.54
N GLY A 38 -51.07 6.71 -17.01
CA GLY A 38 -52.37 6.24 -16.49
C GLY A 38 -53.20 7.19 -15.62
N ALA A 39 -54.23 7.82 -16.24
CA ALA A 39 -55.48 8.32 -15.60
C ALA A 39 -55.40 9.60 -14.71
N PRO A 40 -56.55 10.24 -14.36
CA PRO A 40 -57.19 11.19 -15.26
C PRO A 40 -57.51 12.58 -14.63
N ALA A 41 -57.69 13.61 -15.47
CA ALA A 41 -58.10 14.96 -15.05
C ALA A 41 -59.56 15.00 -14.54
N PRO A 42 -59.92 15.98 -13.67
CA PRO A 42 -60.67 17.12 -14.22
C PRO A 42 -60.46 18.50 -13.52
N TYR A 43 -61.11 19.49 -14.14
CA TYR A 43 -61.62 20.79 -13.65
C TYR A 43 -60.93 22.10 -14.07
N ASN A 44 -61.74 22.95 -14.70
CA ASN A 44 -61.49 24.33 -15.08
C ASN A 44 -62.69 25.17 -14.60
N PRO A 45 -62.48 26.33 -13.97
CA PRO A 45 -63.46 27.42 -14.00
C PRO A 45 -62.86 28.72 -14.56
N ALA A 46 -63.59 29.34 -15.49
CA ALA A 46 -63.23 30.60 -16.14
C ALA A 46 -63.64 31.85 -15.34
N GLY A 47 -63.04 33.02 -15.63
CA GLY A 47 -63.60 34.31 -15.18
C GLY A 47 -62.75 35.59 -15.33
N MET A 48 -62.73 36.20 -16.52
CA MET A 48 -62.71 37.66 -16.84
C MET A 48 -61.67 38.64 -16.21
N PRO A 49 -61.49 39.87 -16.74
CA PRO A 49 -61.37 40.31 -18.14
C PRO A 49 -60.16 41.29 -18.38
N PRO A 50 -59.85 41.70 -19.64
CA PRO A 50 -58.79 42.68 -19.94
C PRO A 50 -59.29 44.10 -20.31
N ALA A 51 -58.62 45.17 -19.86
CA ALA A 51 -58.73 46.57 -20.32
C ALA A 51 -57.54 47.41 -19.77
N GLY A 52 -57.02 48.47 -20.41
CA GLY A 52 -57.28 49.10 -21.72
C GLY A 52 -56.02 49.86 -22.23
N MET A 53 -55.81 50.00 -23.55
CA MET A 53 -56.05 51.21 -24.37
C MET A 53 -55.31 52.50 -23.90
N GLN A 54 -54.22 52.96 -24.54
CA GLN A 54 -54.10 53.77 -25.81
C GLN A 54 -54.56 55.26 -25.69
N PRO A 55 -54.20 56.21 -26.61
CA PRO A 55 -53.30 56.18 -27.79
C PRO A 55 -52.36 57.41 -28.00
N GLY A 56 -51.53 57.41 -29.07
CA GLY A 56 -50.85 58.60 -29.62
C GLY A 56 -50.07 58.38 -30.93
N TYR A 57 -50.57 58.88 -32.07
CA TYR A 57 -49.98 58.90 -33.43
C TYR A 57 -49.18 60.21 -33.71
N PRO A 58 -48.60 60.52 -34.91
CA PRO A 58 -48.18 59.74 -36.11
C PRO A 58 -46.70 60.03 -36.56
N PRO A 59 -46.20 59.52 -37.72
CA PRO A 59 -44.78 59.65 -38.15
C PRO A 59 -44.51 60.63 -39.33
N GLN A 60 -43.28 61.19 -39.44
CA GLN A 60 -42.73 61.78 -40.67
C GLN A 60 -41.18 61.89 -40.72
N ALA A 61 -40.66 62.05 -41.94
CA ALA A 61 -39.26 61.91 -42.39
C ALA A 61 -38.31 63.11 -42.15
N MET A 62 -36.99 62.86 -42.29
CA MET A 62 -35.85 63.73 -42.70
C MET A 62 -34.60 62.82 -42.83
N MET A 63 -33.67 62.85 -43.79
CA MET A 63 -33.16 63.78 -44.82
C MET A 63 -32.09 64.80 -44.36
N GLY A 64 -30.87 64.67 -44.94
CA GLY A 64 -29.69 65.55 -44.75
C GLY A 64 -28.63 65.00 -43.76
N ALA A 65 -27.33 65.32 -43.81
CA ALA A 65 -26.48 66.00 -44.82
C ALA A 65 -24.97 65.69 -44.52
N PRO A 66 -23.90 66.39 -44.98
CA PRO A 66 -22.81 65.74 -45.74
C PRO A 66 -21.37 65.85 -45.15
N GLY A 67 -20.41 65.15 -45.78
CA GLY A 67 -18.96 65.24 -45.52
C GLY A 67 -18.11 65.05 -46.80
N PRO A 68 -16.86 65.54 -46.89
CA PRO A 68 -16.41 66.25 -48.11
C PRO A 68 -15.36 65.58 -49.01
N MET A 69 -15.28 66.12 -50.24
CA MET A 69 -14.18 66.05 -51.22
C MET A 69 -12.88 66.67 -50.63
N GLY A 70 -11.65 66.49 -51.13
CA GLY A 70 -11.09 65.89 -52.35
C GLY A 70 -9.85 66.69 -52.81
N ALA A 71 -8.79 66.07 -53.34
CA ALA A 71 -7.53 66.76 -53.71
C ALA A 71 -6.86 66.15 -54.97
N PRO A 72 -6.36 66.94 -55.96
CA PRO A 72 -5.82 66.42 -57.23
C PRO A 72 -4.38 66.86 -57.63
N GLY A 73 -3.76 66.17 -58.60
CA GLY A 73 -2.55 66.58 -59.37
C GLY A 73 -1.57 65.41 -59.64
N GLN A 74 -1.44 64.85 -60.85
CA GLN A 74 -0.54 65.26 -61.97
C GLN A 74 0.98 65.08 -61.64
N MET A 75 1.87 64.51 -62.47
CA MET A 75 1.88 64.14 -63.91
C MET A 75 2.98 63.02 -64.20
N PRO A 76 3.35 62.62 -65.45
CA PRO A 76 3.72 61.23 -65.78
C PRO A 76 5.22 60.91 -65.98
N GLY A 77 5.56 59.61 -66.05
CA GLY A 77 6.88 59.11 -66.49
C GLY A 77 6.94 58.72 -67.98
N PRO A 78 8.11 58.28 -68.51
CA PRO A 78 8.12 57.19 -69.50
C PRO A 78 9.37 56.25 -69.54
N MET A 79 9.21 55.08 -70.20
CA MET A 79 10.25 54.16 -70.77
C MET A 79 11.15 53.39 -69.76
N GLY A 80 11.46 52.08 -69.84
CA GLY A 80 11.49 51.07 -70.95
C GLY A 80 12.96 50.75 -71.35
N PRO A 81 13.40 49.57 -71.88
CA PRO A 81 12.75 48.27 -72.26
C PRO A 81 13.28 47.04 -71.43
N MET A 82 12.64 45.85 -71.32
CA MET A 82 12.49 44.70 -72.26
C MET A 82 13.81 44.13 -72.86
N PRO A 83 13.88 42.84 -73.32
CA PRO A 83 13.16 41.60 -72.96
C PRO A 83 14.07 40.32 -72.94
N GLY A 84 13.53 39.11 -72.74
CA GLY A 84 14.18 37.89 -73.28
C GLY A 84 13.88 36.54 -72.60
N PRO A 85 13.60 35.44 -73.34
CA PRO A 85 13.19 34.15 -72.78
C PRO A 85 14.12 32.96 -73.11
N GLY A 86 13.95 31.83 -72.42
CA GLY A 86 14.26 30.51 -73.00
C GLY A 86 14.92 29.47 -72.07
N PRO A 87 14.91 28.17 -72.46
CA PRO A 87 14.94 27.06 -71.49
C PRO A 87 16.11 26.08 -71.67
N GLY A 88 16.41 25.27 -70.64
CA GLY A 88 17.30 24.12 -70.78
C GLY A 88 17.68 23.44 -69.45
N PRO A 89 17.83 22.09 -69.39
CA PRO A 89 17.91 21.34 -68.13
C PRO A 89 19.33 20.87 -67.76
N MET A 90 19.54 20.47 -66.49
CA MET A 90 20.08 19.15 -66.09
C MET A 90 20.14 18.95 -64.56
N MET A 91 20.39 17.71 -64.13
CA MET A 91 20.10 17.16 -62.80
C MET A 91 20.99 17.64 -61.64
N GLY A 92 20.38 17.65 -60.44
CA GLY A 92 21.07 17.53 -59.15
C GLY A 92 20.06 17.35 -58.00
N GLY A 93 19.89 16.13 -57.49
CA GLY A 93 19.20 15.87 -56.20
C GLY A 93 20.19 15.91 -55.02
N PRO A 94 19.77 15.66 -53.75
CA PRO A 94 18.51 15.01 -53.34
C PRO A 94 17.73 15.69 -52.17
N ALA A 95 16.42 15.43 -52.08
CA ALA A 95 15.64 15.27 -50.82
C ALA A 95 14.15 14.93 -51.15
N PRO A 96 13.39 14.20 -50.29
CA PRO A 96 12.18 13.52 -50.72
C PRO A 96 10.82 14.18 -50.38
N TYR A 97 9.87 13.88 -51.28
CA TYR A 97 8.39 13.91 -51.28
C TYR A 97 7.66 13.69 -49.93
N ALA A 98 6.41 14.13 -49.69
CA ALA A 98 5.39 14.73 -50.59
C ALA A 98 4.39 15.65 -49.84
N HIS A 99 3.89 16.69 -50.52
CA HIS A 99 2.65 17.42 -50.16
C HIS A 99 1.83 17.71 -51.43
N MET A 100 0.51 17.46 -51.38
CA MET A 100 -0.62 17.99 -52.20
C MET A 100 -1.86 17.13 -51.86
N ALA A 101 -3.13 17.56 -51.88
CA ALA A 101 -3.79 18.89 -51.96
C ALA A 101 -5.32 18.69 -51.77
N ALA A 102 -6.19 19.66 -51.46
CA ALA A 102 -6.10 20.95 -50.73
C ALA A 102 -7.53 21.56 -50.67
N ALA A 103 -8.02 22.11 -49.55
CA ALA A 103 -9.31 22.83 -49.52
C ALA A 103 -9.45 23.91 -48.42
N ASN A 104 -9.40 25.17 -48.87
CA ASN A 104 -10.16 26.37 -48.44
C ASN A 104 -10.49 26.71 -46.96
N ALA A 105 -9.82 27.77 -46.51
CA ALA A 105 -10.40 29.10 -46.16
C ALA A 105 -11.02 29.38 -44.77
N HIS A 106 -11.02 30.70 -44.45
CA HIS A 106 -11.44 31.40 -43.22
C HIS A 106 -10.50 31.23 -42.01
N GLY A 107 -10.19 32.27 -41.22
CA GLY A 107 -10.50 33.70 -41.33
C GLY A 107 -10.14 34.41 -40.01
N GLN A 108 -9.16 35.31 -40.01
CA GLN A 108 -8.67 35.98 -38.79
C GLN A 108 -9.58 37.13 -38.33
N MET A 109 -9.81 37.28 -37.03
CA MET A 109 -10.15 38.57 -36.40
C MET A 109 -9.98 38.57 -34.87
N ASN A 110 -9.46 39.68 -34.35
CA ASN A 110 -9.43 40.16 -32.95
C ASN A 110 -9.06 41.67 -33.02
N PRO A 111 -9.27 42.57 -32.02
CA PRO A 111 -10.06 42.51 -30.78
C PRO A 111 -11.06 43.70 -30.60
N GLY A 112 -11.87 43.74 -29.52
CA GLY A 112 -12.57 45.00 -29.13
C GLY A 112 -13.67 44.99 -28.04
N MET A 113 -13.27 45.33 -26.80
CA MET A 113 -13.98 46.13 -25.77
C MET A 113 -15.46 45.90 -25.34
N GLN A 114 -15.60 45.32 -24.14
CA GLN A 114 -16.44 45.72 -22.98
C GLN A 114 -17.49 46.86 -23.11
N TYR A 115 -18.76 46.55 -22.77
CA TYR A 115 -19.56 47.30 -21.77
C TYR A 115 -20.68 46.43 -21.18
N GLY A 116 -21.02 46.60 -19.90
CA GLY A 116 -21.82 45.65 -19.13
C GLY A 116 -23.32 45.95 -18.99
N GLY A 117 -24.05 44.98 -18.42
CA GLY A 117 -25.43 45.07 -17.96
C GLY A 117 -25.67 44.03 -16.84
N PRO A 118 -26.60 44.26 -15.89
CA PRO A 118 -26.66 43.50 -14.64
C PRO A 118 -27.27 42.11 -14.82
N ALA A 119 -26.56 41.07 -14.39
CA ALA A 119 -27.13 39.75 -14.15
C ALA A 119 -27.67 39.68 -12.70
N ASP A 120 -28.91 39.23 -12.57
CA ASP A 120 -29.67 39.18 -11.31
C ASP A 120 -29.11 38.11 -10.36
N GLY A 121 -28.94 38.47 -9.09
CA GLY A 121 -28.25 37.64 -8.10
C GLY A 121 -29.20 36.75 -7.31
N SER A 122 -29.62 35.61 -7.87
CA SER A 122 -30.32 34.57 -7.10
C SER A 122 -30.32 33.16 -7.71
N MET A 123 -29.14 32.53 -7.84
CA MET A 123 -29.06 31.06 -7.78
C MET A 123 -27.80 30.60 -7.03
N TYR A 124 -27.96 29.51 -6.28
CA TYR A 124 -27.03 29.06 -5.25
C TYR A 124 -26.04 28.04 -5.84
N GLU A 125 -24.88 28.52 -6.28
CA GLU A 125 -23.75 27.66 -6.64
C GLU A 125 -22.67 27.77 -5.55
N PRO A 126 -22.20 26.64 -4.96
CA PRO A 126 -21.07 26.69 -4.05
C PRO A 126 -19.79 26.94 -4.85
N ALA A 127 -19.21 28.13 -4.71
CA ALA A 127 -17.92 28.46 -5.29
C ALA A 127 -16.81 27.59 -4.65
N GLY A 128 -16.45 26.52 -5.35
CA GLY A 128 -15.26 25.71 -5.13
C GLY A 128 -14.41 25.77 -6.37
N ASP A 129 -13.65 26.85 -6.54
CA ASP A 129 -12.70 27.01 -7.63
C ASP A 129 -11.47 26.14 -7.33
N TYR A 130 -11.57 24.86 -7.68
CA TYR A 130 -10.46 23.92 -7.59
C TYR A 130 -9.42 24.35 -8.62
N VAL A 131 -8.33 24.95 -8.14
CA VAL A 131 -7.21 25.40 -8.97
C VAL A 131 -6.74 24.25 -9.84
N GLN A 132 -7.08 24.31 -11.12
CA GLN A 132 -6.50 23.42 -12.12
C GLN A 132 -5.01 23.73 -12.17
N TYR A 133 -4.16 22.73 -11.93
CA TYR A 133 -2.73 22.82 -12.17
C TYR A 133 -2.42 22.76 -13.68
N GLU A 134 -3.08 23.61 -14.47
CA GLU A 134 -2.57 24.02 -15.77
C GLU A 134 -1.34 24.92 -15.55
N ASN A 135 -0.31 24.74 -16.37
CA ASN A 135 0.80 25.68 -16.45
C ASN A 135 0.29 26.96 -17.15
N VAL A 136 -0.35 27.86 -16.40
CA VAL A 136 -0.96 29.05 -16.98
C VAL A 136 0.09 30.12 -17.31
N THR A 137 0.79 29.94 -18.43
CA THR A 137 1.50 31.03 -19.10
C THR A 137 0.50 32.00 -19.71
N GLY A 138 -0.11 32.87 -18.89
CA GLY A 138 -0.80 34.07 -19.38
C GLY A 138 -2.18 34.44 -18.80
N ALA A 139 -2.66 33.86 -17.70
CA ALA A 139 -3.80 34.43 -16.97
C ALA A 139 -3.31 35.39 -15.88
N ALA A 140 -3.85 36.60 -15.85
CA ALA A 140 -3.69 37.50 -14.73
C ALA A 140 -4.64 37.08 -13.61
N CYS A 141 -4.11 36.74 -12.45
CA CYS A 141 -4.91 36.43 -11.26
C CYS A 141 -5.55 37.73 -10.73
N ASP A 142 -6.88 37.83 -10.76
CA ASP A 142 -7.63 39.03 -10.34
C ASP A 142 -8.55 38.77 -9.14
N ASP A 143 -8.26 37.71 -8.38
CA ASP A 143 -8.71 37.53 -7.00
C ASP A 143 -7.53 37.05 -6.14
N GLY A 144 -7.49 37.48 -4.87
CA GLY A 144 -6.27 37.56 -4.07
C GLY A 144 -5.47 36.27 -3.95
N CYS A 145 -4.21 36.31 -4.40
CA CYS A 145 -3.29 35.17 -4.44
C CYS A 145 -3.08 34.50 -3.07
N ALA A 146 -3.85 33.44 -2.78
CA ALA A 146 -3.38 32.39 -1.91
C ALA A 146 -2.18 31.73 -2.59
N LEU A 147 -1.00 31.81 -1.96
CA LEU A 147 0.14 30.99 -2.40
C LEU A 147 -0.27 29.52 -2.32
N PRO A 148 0.16 28.65 -3.26
CA PRO A 148 -0.15 27.24 -3.17
C PRO A 148 0.38 26.68 -1.84
N PRO A 149 -0.33 25.70 -1.25
CA PRO A 149 -0.02 25.20 0.08
C PRO A 149 1.44 24.73 0.13
N ARG A 150 2.15 25.15 1.18
CA ARG A 150 3.59 24.93 1.36
C ARG A 150 3.89 23.79 2.33
N ALA A 151 2.92 23.42 3.15
CA ALA A 151 2.97 22.24 4.01
C ALA A 151 1.84 21.27 3.65
N TYR A 152 2.11 19.98 3.81
CA TYR A 152 1.09 18.93 3.76
C TYR A 152 1.33 17.90 4.86
N GLY A 153 0.25 17.27 5.29
CA GLY A 153 0.32 16.17 6.25
C GLY A 153 -0.83 15.19 6.07
N SER A 154 -0.58 13.90 6.27
CA SER A 154 -1.60 12.86 6.25
C SER A 154 -1.61 12.07 7.54
N PHE A 155 -2.80 11.66 7.97
CA PHE A 155 -3.00 10.63 9.00
C PHE A 155 -3.84 9.50 8.42
N ASP A 156 -3.29 8.30 8.49
CA ASP A 156 -3.83 7.07 7.90
C ASP A 156 -4.00 6.02 9.01
N THR A 157 -5.21 5.48 9.16
CA THR A 157 -5.45 4.22 9.87
C THR A 157 -5.35 3.08 8.86
N LEU A 158 -4.67 2.00 9.23
CA LEU A 158 -4.50 0.81 8.40
C LEU A 158 -5.18 -0.40 9.04
N VAL A 159 -5.76 -1.25 8.18
CA VAL A 159 -6.11 -2.63 8.51
C VAL A 159 -5.20 -3.51 7.66
N VAL A 160 -4.42 -4.39 8.29
CA VAL A 160 -3.33 -5.13 7.65
C VAL A 160 -3.42 -6.62 7.90
N TRP A 161 -3.01 -7.40 6.92
CA TRP A 161 -2.73 -8.83 7.03
C TRP A 161 -1.24 -9.02 6.74
N ARG A 162 -0.57 -9.78 7.59
CA ARG A 162 0.88 -10.04 7.53
C ARG A 162 1.11 -11.52 7.30
N GLN A 163 2.26 -11.87 6.74
CA GLN A 163 2.68 -13.25 6.63
C GLN A 163 3.15 -13.78 8.00
N GLY A 164 2.44 -14.75 8.57
CA GLY A 164 2.88 -15.39 9.82
C GLY A 164 4.14 -16.25 9.67
N GLY A 165 4.65 -16.73 10.80
CA GLY A 165 5.77 -17.68 10.83
C GLY A 165 5.41 -19.02 10.19
N ASN A 166 6.37 -19.63 9.48
CA ASN A 166 6.26 -21.02 9.03
C ASN A 166 6.82 -21.99 10.09
N TYR A 167 5.95 -22.54 10.93
CA TYR A 167 6.37 -23.40 12.04
C TYR A 167 6.42 -24.87 11.61
N PRO A 168 7.45 -25.64 12.03
CA PRO A 168 7.34 -27.10 12.03
C PRO A 168 6.22 -27.55 12.99
N PRO A 169 5.78 -28.81 12.98
CA PRO A 169 4.83 -29.31 13.98
C PRO A 169 5.39 -29.12 15.39
N ILE A 170 4.78 -28.24 16.20
CA ILE A 170 5.29 -27.90 17.54
C ILE A 170 4.61 -28.72 18.62
N LEU A 171 3.30 -28.94 18.50
CA LEU A 171 2.48 -29.61 19.52
C LEU A 171 1.60 -30.66 18.86
N THR A 172 1.52 -31.84 19.46
CA THR A 172 0.73 -32.96 18.97
C THR A 172 -0.16 -33.57 20.06
N THR A 173 -1.15 -34.34 19.62
CA THR A 173 -1.96 -35.22 20.46
C THR A 173 -2.23 -36.54 19.74
N SER A 174 -2.42 -37.62 20.49
CA SER A 174 -2.62 -38.98 19.97
C SER A 174 -3.38 -39.85 20.98
N ASP A 175 -3.70 -41.08 20.59
CA ASP A 175 -4.00 -42.13 21.58
C ASP A 175 -2.73 -42.42 22.43
N PRO A 176 -2.87 -42.85 23.69
CA PRO A 176 -1.73 -43.04 24.60
C PRO A 176 -0.64 -44.02 24.13
N ALA A 177 -0.93 -44.90 23.17
CA ALA A 177 0.04 -45.84 22.61
C ALA A 177 1.03 -45.19 21.62
N ASP A 178 0.65 -44.08 20.99
CA ASP A 178 1.43 -43.39 19.94
C ASP A 178 2.25 -42.21 20.50
N LEU A 179 2.03 -41.83 21.76
CA LEU A 179 2.79 -40.83 22.54
C LEU A 179 2.93 -39.42 21.92
N GLY A 180 2.19 -39.10 20.85
CA GLY A 180 2.33 -37.86 20.08
C GLY A 180 3.49 -37.86 19.08
N VAL A 181 4.10 -39.02 18.81
CA VAL A 181 5.19 -39.18 17.83
C VAL A 181 4.67 -38.96 16.41
N LEU A 182 5.35 -38.10 15.64
CA LEU A 182 4.95 -37.79 14.26
C LEU A 182 4.99 -39.02 13.36
N GLY A 183 3.92 -39.21 12.57
CA GLY A 183 3.76 -40.33 11.65
C GLY A 183 3.16 -41.60 12.27
N ALA A 184 2.91 -41.63 13.58
CA ALA A 184 2.11 -42.69 14.21
C ALA A 184 0.61 -42.55 13.87
N ALA A 185 -0.17 -43.62 14.05
CA ALA A 185 -1.47 -43.79 13.39
C ALA A 185 -2.59 -42.86 13.92
N SER A 186 -2.54 -42.50 15.19
CA SER A 186 -3.49 -41.59 15.85
C SER A 186 -2.94 -40.18 16.10
N THR A 187 -1.64 -39.95 15.84
CA THR A 187 -1.01 -38.65 16.05
C THR A 187 -1.54 -37.60 15.08
N ARG A 188 -2.01 -36.48 15.63
CA ARG A 188 -2.34 -35.25 14.88
C ARG A 188 -1.59 -34.05 15.46
N VAL A 189 -1.29 -33.09 14.61
CA VAL A 189 -0.75 -31.79 15.00
C VAL A 189 -1.86 -30.90 15.58
N LEU A 190 -1.54 -30.15 16.62
CA LEU A 190 -2.40 -29.14 17.25
C LEU A 190 -1.93 -27.70 16.96
N PHE A 191 -0.62 -27.50 16.74
CA PHE A 191 -0.03 -26.20 16.41
C PHE A 191 1.20 -26.37 15.50
N GLY A 192 1.37 -25.46 14.53
CA GLY A 192 2.38 -25.54 13.48
C GLY A 192 2.00 -26.50 12.33
N ASP A 193 3.00 -27.05 11.65
CA ASP A 193 2.87 -27.77 10.36
C ASP A 193 2.50 -26.85 9.17
N GLY A 194 3.04 -25.62 9.17
CA GLY A 194 2.89 -24.66 8.08
C GLY A 194 2.95 -23.20 8.51
N TYR A 195 2.46 -22.32 7.62
CA TYR A 195 2.29 -20.90 7.91
C TYR A 195 1.10 -20.68 8.84
N GLU A 196 1.35 -20.08 10.00
CA GLU A 196 0.29 -19.47 10.79
C GLU A 196 -0.34 -18.32 9.98
N THR A 197 -1.67 -18.24 10.00
CA THR A 197 -2.39 -17.15 9.31
C THR A 197 -2.80 -16.13 10.35
N GLY A 198 -2.21 -14.93 10.24
CA GLY A 198 -2.53 -13.79 11.10
C GLY A 198 -3.96 -13.30 10.92
N ASP A 199 -4.56 -12.84 12.03
CA ASP A 199 -5.79 -12.05 12.00
C ASP A 199 -5.53 -10.65 11.42
N ALA A 200 -6.61 -9.90 11.11
CA ALA A 200 -6.48 -8.54 10.63
C ALA A 200 -5.98 -7.60 11.76
N GLY A 201 -4.70 -7.24 11.73
CA GLY A 201 -4.11 -6.27 12.66
C GLY A 201 -4.44 -4.82 12.28
N LEU A 202 -4.34 -3.91 13.25
CA LEU A 202 -4.46 -2.48 12.99
C LEU A 202 -3.08 -1.81 12.85
N GLY A 203 -3.08 -0.58 12.35
CA GLY A 203 -1.87 0.25 12.28
C GLY A 203 -2.18 1.72 12.06
N GLY A 204 -1.16 2.56 12.21
CA GLY A 204 -1.21 3.98 11.92
C GLY A 204 -0.04 4.40 11.05
N ARG A 205 -0.27 5.33 10.12
CA ARG A 205 0.77 5.98 9.32
C ARG A 205 0.57 7.49 9.32
N ILE A 206 1.66 8.21 9.53
CA ILE A 206 1.72 9.67 9.48
C ILE A 206 2.70 10.06 8.39
N THR A 207 2.30 10.97 7.52
CA THR A 207 3.19 11.62 6.55
C THR A 207 3.19 13.12 6.82
N LEU A 208 4.35 13.77 6.76
CA LEU A 208 4.49 15.23 6.86
C LEU A 208 5.49 15.68 5.80
N GLY A 209 5.20 16.77 5.10
CA GLY A 209 6.10 17.31 4.09
C GLY A 209 5.93 18.80 3.84
N LEU A 210 6.96 19.38 3.21
CA LEU A 210 7.07 20.78 2.86
C LEU A 210 7.46 20.91 1.39
N TRP A 211 6.74 21.74 0.64
CA TRP A 211 7.13 22.17 -0.70
C TRP A 211 8.20 23.27 -0.60
N LEU A 212 9.30 23.10 -1.34
CA LEU A 212 10.48 23.98 -1.27
C LEU A 212 10.40 25.15 -2.26
N ASP A 213 9.52 25.06 -3.26
CA ASP A 213 9.30 26.08 -4.28
C ASP A 213 7.81 26.32 -4.51
N ASP A 214 7.47 27.54 -4.94
CA ASP A 214 6.09 27.98 -5.11
C ASP A 214 5.37 27.30 -6.30
N TYR A 215 6.09 26.51 -7.11
CA TYR A 215 5.54 25.66 -8.16
C TYR A 215 5.42 24.18 -7.73
N GLN A 216 5.66 23.87 -6.44
CA GLN A 216 5.61 22.53 -5.87
C GLN A 216 6.45 21.48 -6.63
N ASN A 217 7.56 21.90 -7.24
CA ASN A 217 8.46 21.00 -7.99
C ASN A 217 9.31 20.11 -7.10
N TRP A 218 9.59 20.54 -5.87
CA TRP A 218 10.40 19.84 -4.90
C TRP A 218 9.67 19.80 -3.55
N SER A 219 9.62 18.64 -2.92
CA SER A 219 9.29 18.55 -1.49
C SER A 219 10.34 17.81 -0.70
N VAL A 220 10.35 18.07 0.61
CA VAL A 220 11.05 17.25 1.61
C VAL A 220 10.04 16.83 2.66
N GLY A 221 10.17 15.60 3.16
CA GLY A 221 9.22 15.07 4.13
C GLY A 221 9.72 13.87 4.91
N GLY A 222 8.91 13.50 5.90
CA GLY A 222 9.07 12.31 6.72
C GLY A 222 7.78 11.49 6.70
N ARG A 223 7.92 10.18 6.77
CA ARG A 223 6.81 9.24 6.89
C ARG A 223 7.12 8.25 8.00
N PHE A 224 6.16 7.95 8.85
CA PHE A 224 6.29 6.93 9.88
C PHE A 224 5.05 6.05 9.90
N LEU A 225 5.25 4.74 9.93
CA LEU A 225 4.22 3.72 10.04
C LEU A 225 4.56 2.82 11.22
N ALA A 226 3.56 2.57 12.05
CA ALA A 226 3.62 1.59 13.13
C ALA A 226 2.38 0.70 13.02
N LEU A 227 2.60 -0.61 13.06
CA LEU A 227 1.51 -1.58 13.16
C LEU A 227 1.36 -1.99 14.62
N GLU A 228 0.15 -2.40 15.00
CA GLU A 228 -0.11 -2.99 16.31
C GLU A 228 0.71 -4.28 16.49
N GLU A 229 1.02 -4.64 17.72
CA GLU A 229 1.58 -5.95 18.04
C GLU A 229 0.55 -7.02 17.66
N GLU A 230 0.91 -7.87 16.71
CA GLU A 230 0.08 -8.97 16.26
C GLU A 230 0.47 -10.21 17.06
N GLY A 231 -0.45 -10.70 17.89
CA GLY A 231 -0.19 -11.79 18.82
C GLY A 231 -1.13 -12.97 18.62
N ALA A 232 -0.56 -14.17 18.44
CA ALA A 232 -1.31 -15.42 18.40
C ALA A 232 -1.00 -16.23 19.67
N ASN A 233 -2.02 -16.50 20.48
CA ASN A 233 -1.88 -17.26 21.73
C ASN A 233 -2.70 -18.55 21.63
N TYR A 234 -2.01 -19.68 21.56
CA TYR A 234 -2.62 -21.01 21.64
C TYR A 234 -2.38 -21.58 23.04
N SER A 235 -3.43 -21.98 23.75
CA SER A 235 -3.29 -22.65 25.04
C SER A 235 -4.22 -23.85 25.16
N THR A 236 -3.73 -24.91 25.78
CA THR A 236 -4.48 -26.15 26.04
C THR A 236 -3.94 -26.86 27.30
N ASN A 237 -4.60 -27.93 27.72
CA ASN A 237 -4.32 -28.64 28.98
C ASN A 237 -4.76 -30.12 28.93
N SER A 238 -4.36 -30.92 29.94
CA SER A 238 -4.64 -32.36 29.97
C SER A 238 -6.13 -32.75 30.06
N ASN A 239 -7.05 -31.80 30.32
CA ASN A 239 -8.50 -32.05 30.28
C ASN A 239 -9.09 -31.96 28.87
N GLU A 240 -8.45 -31.21 27.97
CA GLU A 240 -8.87 -31.05 26.57
C GLU A 240 -8.28 -32.17 25.69
N PHE A 241 -7.01 -32.49 25.91
CA PHE A 241 -6.30 -33.57 25.24
C PHE A 241 -5.57 -34.42 26.28
N SER A 242 -5.96 -35.69 26.40
CA SER A 242 -5.36 -36.62 27.37
C SER A 242 -3.88 -36.88 27.09
N THR A 243 -3.48 -36.92 25.83
CA THR A 243 -2.08 -36.99 25.40
C THR A 243 -1.66 -35.65 24.79
N LEU A 244 -0.58 -35.07 25.28
CA LEU A 244 0.06 -33.88 24.72
C LEU A 244 1.57 -34.10 24.66
N ALA A 245 2.18 -33.84 23.52
CA ALA A 245 3.62 -33.96 23.36
C ALA A 245 4.19 -32.96 22.36
N PHE A 246 5.47 -32.63 22.53
CA PHE A 246 6.25 -31.85 21.58
C PHE A 246 7.10 -32.82 20.74
N PRO A 247 6.81 -33.01 19.45
CA PRO A 247 7.53 -33.98 18.63
C PRO A 247 8.90 -33.45 18.20
N PHE A 248 9.88 -34.34 18.12
CA PHE A 248 11.20 -34.01 17.61
C PHE A 248 11.81 -35.19 16.84
N PHE A 249 12.75 -34.91 15.95
CA PHE A 249 13.55 -35.93 15.31
C PHE A 249 14.80 -36.20 16.17
N ASN A 250 14.89 -37.42 16.71
CA ASN A 250 15.95 -37.80 17.63
C ASN A 250 17.22 -38.18 16.87
N THR A 251 18.24 -37.32 16.89
CA THR A 251 19.47 -37.53 16.09
C THR A 251 20.35 -38.67 16.60
N ASN A 252 20.17 -39.15 17.84
CA ASN A 252 20.85 -40.36 18.33
C ASN A 252 20.29 -41.64 17.72
N THR A 253 18.98 -41.70 17.45
CA THR A 253 18.28 -42.91 17.00
C THR A 253 17.90 -42.88 15.51
N GLY A 254 17.86 -41.69 14.91
CA GLY A 254 17.45 -41.49 13.52
C GLY A 254 15.94 -41.68 13.30
N MET A 255 15.12 -41.52 14.35
CA MET A 255 13.68 -41.73 14.32
C MET A 255 12.92 -40.52 14.89
N GLN A 256 11.63 -40.41 14.55
CA GLN A 256 10.72 -39.48 15.23
C GLN A 256 10.52 -39.94 16.69
N ASP A 257 10.45 -38.96 17.58
CA ASP A 257 10.35 -39.09 19.03
C ASP A 257 9.54 -37.89 19.57
N SER A 258 9.31 -37.81 20.88
CA SER A 258 8.49 -36.73 21.44
C SER A 258 8.70 -36.49 22.94
N VAL A 259 8.76 -35.22 23.35
CA VAL A 259 8.70 -34.83 24.77
C VAL A 259 7.23 -34.86 25.21
N VAL A 260 6.84 -35.95 25.86
CA VAL A 260 5.49 -36.14 26.41
C VAL A 260 5.30 -35.24 27.64
N VAL A 261 4.26 -34.41 27.62
CA VAL A 261 3.89 -33.50 28.71
C VAL A 261 2.51 -33.77 29.30
N ALA A 262 1.63 -34.50 28.60
CA ALA A 262 0.45 -35.14 29.18
C ALA A 262 0.33 -36.58 28.66
N LEU A 263 0.06 -37.53 29.55
CA LEU A 263 -0.23 -38.93 29.26
C LEU A 263 -0.89 -39.58 30.49
N PRO A 264 -2.13 -40.08 30.40
CA PRO A 264 -2.87 -40.55 31.56
C PRO A 264 -2.35 -41.90 32.08
N GLY A 265 -2.31 -42.05 33.41
CA GLY A 265 -1.97 -43.30 34.09
C GLY A 265 -0.75 -43.17 35.00
N THR A 266 -0.05 -44.28 35.23
CA THR A 266 1.14 -44.36 36.10
C THR A 266 2.26 -45.19 35.46
N GLY A 267 2.32 -45.21 34.13
CA GLY A 267 3.32 -45.92 33.34
C GLY A 267 4.50 -45.03 32.95
N THR A 268 5.39 -45.56 32.11
CA THR A 268 6.50 -44.78 31.53
C THR A 268 5.97 -43.55 30.81
N ASN A 269 6.61 -42.40 31.05
CA ASN A 269 6.22 -41.08 30.53
C ASN A 269 4.84 -40.56 30.98
N ALA A 270 4.20 -41.18 31.98
CA ALA A 270 2.91 -40.69 32.47
C ALA A 270 3.06 -39.29 33.10
N ALA A 271 2.15 -38.39 32.75
CA ALA A 271 2.16 -36.98 33.12
C ALA A 271 0.73 -36.41 33.15
N ASP A 272 0.42 -35.58 34.15
CA ASP A 272 -0.90 -34.97 34.29
C ASP A 272 -0.81 -33.59 34.97
N ASN A 273 -1.94 -32.90 35.14
CA ASN A 273 -2.04 -31.50 35.54
C ASN A 273 -1.21 -30.62 34.59
N THR A 274 -1.41 -30.85 33.29
CA THR A 274 -0.59 -30.27 32.22
C THR A 274 -1.23 -28.98 31.72
N THR A 275 -0.41 -27.94 31.54
CA THR A 275 -0.75 -26.73 30.78
C THR A 275 0.31 -26.50 29.71
N VAL A 276 -0.14 -26.09 28.53
CA VAL A 276 0.73 -25.65 27.42
C VAL A 276 0.23 -24.30 26.93
N SER A 277 1.14 -23.34 26.76
CA SER A 277 0.89 -22.10 26.02
C SER A 277 1.98 -21.84 25.00
N LEU A 278 1.56 -21.51 23.78
CA LEU A 278 2.37 -21.14 22.65
C LEU A 278 1.97 -19.71 22.28
N ASN A 279 2.92 -18.78 22.37
CA ASN A 279 2.66 -17.37 22.18
C ASN A 279 3.55 -16.88 21.03
N ASN A 280 2.96 -16.28 20.01
CA ASN A 280 3.67 -15.52 18.99
C ASN A 280 3.42 -14.02 19.20
N GLU A 281 4.43 -13.18 19.01
CA GLU A 281 4.39 -11.72 19.12
C GLU A 281 5.11 -11.13 17.90
N ASN A 282 4.42 -10.37 17.03
CA ASN A 282 5.00 -9.75 15.83
C ASN A 282 4.72 -8.24 15.77
N THR A 283 5.79 -7.44 15.68
CA THR A 283 5.72 -5.98 15.66
C THR A 283 6.52 -5.40 14.49
N VAL A 284 5.93 -4.42 13.79
CA VAL A 284 6.53 -3.79 12.61
C VAL A 284 6.48 -2.27 12.70
N TYR A 285 7.64 -1.65 12.46
CA TYR A 285 7.80 -0.21 12.31
C TYR A 285 8.48 0.10 10.97
N MET A 286 8.08 1.19 10.32
CA MET A 286 8.73 1.71 9.12
C MET A 286 8.84 3.23 9.20
N GLY A 287 9.97 3.79 8.76
CA GLY A 287 10.22 5.23 8.78
C GLY A 287 11.02 5.66 7.56
N ASP A 288 10.56 6.68 6.85
CA ASP A 288 11.24 7.23 5.69
C ASP A 288 11.53 8.72 5.88
N PHE A 289 12.68 9.17 5.38
CA PHE A 289 12.93 10.58 5.05
C PHE A 289 13.07 10.68 3.54
N PHE A 290 12.31 11.57 2.91
CA PHE A 290 12.20 11.61 1.46
C PHE A 290 12.31 13.02 0.88
N VAL A 291 12.76 13.06 -0.36
CA VAL A 291 12.74 14.19 -1.27
C VAL A 291 11.88 13.78 -2.45
N THR A 292 10.89 14.59 -2.83
CA THR A 292 10.20 14.43 -4.11
C THR A 292 10.73 15.44 -5.12
N LYS A 293 10.77 15.03 -6.39
CA LYS A 293 11.04 15.89 -7.53
C LYS A 293 10.00 15.64 -8.61
N HIS A 294 9.15 16.63 -8.85
CA HIS A 294 8.28 16.68 -10.00
C HIS A 294 9.02 16.46 -11.33
N ILE A 295 8.52 15.54 -12.14
CA ILE A 295 9.03 15.18 -13.48
C ILE A 295 8.15 15.77 -14.59
N TYR A 296 6.82 15.54 -14.52
CA TYR A 296 5.90 15.81 -15.62
C TYR A 296 4.44 15.95 -15.16
N THR A 297 3.76 17.00 -15.60
CA THR A 297 2.30 17.16 -15.47
C THR A 297 1.66 17.36 -16.85
N ASN A 298 0.52 16.71 -17.09
CA ASN A 298 -0.32 16.95 -18.27
C ASN A 298 -1.79 16.50 -18.03
N HIS A 299 -2.76 17.36 -18.37
CA HIS A 299 -4.21 17.12 -18.24
C HIS A 299 -4.62 16.50 -16.89
N GLY A 300 -4.25 17.13 -15.76
CA GLY A 300 -4.58 16.63 -14.41
C GLY A 300 -3.78 15.40 -13.95
N ASN A 301 -2.84 14.89 -14.77
CA ASN A 301 -1.98 13.78 -14.40
C ASN A 301 -0.59 14.31 -14.02
N ARG A 302 -0.13 14.02 -12.80
CA ARG A 302 1.14 14.47 -12.23
C ARG A 302 2.06 13.28 -11.93
N TRP A 303 3.33 13.40 -12.28
CA TRP A 303 4.36 12.40 -12.04
C TRP A 303 5.54 13.01 -11.28
N ASP A 304 5.80 12.47 -10.10
CA ASP A 304 6.90 12.89 -9.22
C ASP A 304 7.84 11.70 -8.97
N PHE A 305 9.15 11.94 -9.07
CA PHE A 305 10.17 11.02 -8.54
C PHE A 305 10.25 11.17 -7.04
N VAL A 306 10.42 10.07 -6.31
CA VAL A 306 10.71 10.08 -4.87
C VAL A 306 12.00 9.33 -4.58
N THR A 307 12.85 9.90 -3.74
CA THR A 307 14.06 9.24 -3.24
C THR A 307 14.37 9.67 -1.81
N GLY A 308 15.26 8.96 -1.13
CA GLY A 308 15.73 9.34 0.20
C GLY A 308 16.23 8.14 0.99
N TYR A 309 15.98 8.15 2.28
CA TYR A 309 16.36 7.12 3.23
C TYR A 309 15.13 6.39 3.76
N SER A 310 15.25 5.09 3.97
CA SER A 310 14.19 4.21 4.47
C SER A 310 14.75 3.31 5.57
N TYR A 311 14.02 3.25 6.68
CA TYR A 311 14.24 2.41 7.84
C TYR A 311 13.04 1.48 8.00
N ALA A 312 13.29 0.22 8.35
CA ALA A 312 12.24 -0.69 8.77
C ALA A 312 12.75 -1.59 9.89
N LYS A 313 11.86 -1.93 10.83
CA LYS A 313 12.14 -2.86 11.92
C LYS A 313 11.03 -3.89 11.98
N VAL A 314 11.40 -5.16 11.95
CA VAL A 314 10.49 -6.30 12.17
C VAL A 314 11.01 -7.09 13.34
N GLU A 315 10.23 -7.12 14.42
CA GLU A 315 10.49 -7.90 15.62
C GLU A 315 9.47 -9.04 15.66
N ASP A 316 9.97 -10.26 15.83
CA ASP A 316 9.16 -11.48 15.81
C ASP A 316 9.64 -12.42 16.90
N ARG A 317 8.72 -12.89 17.75
CA ARG A 317 9.06 -13.69 18.93
C ARG A 317 8.07 -14.81 19.13
N PHE A 318 8.60 -16.02 19.23
CA PHE A 318 7.85 -17.21 19.58
C PHE A 318 8.30 -17.78 20.93
N GLY A 319 7.34 -17.98 21.84
CA GLY A 319 7.54 -18.56 23.16
C GLY A 319 6.73 -19.85 23.33
N ILE A 320 7.39 -20.91 23.76
CA ILE A 320 6.77 -22.15 24.23
C ILE A 320 6.84 -22.14 25.75
N ASN A 321 5.73 -22.45 26.42
CA ASN A 321 5.70 -22.74 27.84
C ASN A 321 4.88 -23.99 28.07
N ALA A 322 5.43 -24.95 28.82
CA ALA A 322 4.73 -26.17 29.20
C ALA A 322 4.99 -26.46 30.68
N GLN A 323 3.97 -26.88 31.40
CA GLN A 323 4.08 -27.30 32.79
C GLN A 323 3.30 -28.59 32.97
N TYR A 324 3.86 -29.56 33.69
CA TYR A 324 3.20 -30.83 33.98
C TYR A 324 3.69 -31.43 35.29
N THR A 325 2.92 -32.39 35.82
CA THR A 325 3.27 -33.17 37.01
C THR A 325 3.58 -34.60 36.61
N VAL A 326 4.76 -35.10 36.97
CA VAL A 326 5.21 -36.45 36.64
C VAL A 326 4.35 -37.49 37.37
N GLN A 327 3.76 -38.43 36.64
CA GLN A 327 3.00 -39.57 37.18
C GLN A 327 3.71 -40.92 36.94
N ASP A 328 4.81 -40.93 36.18
CA ASP A 328 5.69 -42.08 36.01
C ASP A 328 6.26 -42.53 37.37
N LEU A 329 6.22 -43.84 37.63
CA LEU A 329 6.71 -44.48 38.86
C LEU A 329 8.22 -44.79 38.82
N ALA A 330 8.86 -44.71 37.65
CA ALA A 330 10.30 -44.83 37.49
C ALA A 330 10.83 -43.83 36.44
N PRO A 331 10.70 -42.51 36.66
CA PRO A 331 11.03 -41.51 35.66
C PRO A 331 12.52 -41.53 35.29
N PRO A 332 12.87 -41.29 34.01
CA PRO A 332 14.25 -41.02 33.63
C PRO A 332 14.75 -39.66 34.18
N GLY A 333 16.06 -39.43 34.12
CA GLY A 333 16.66 -38.12 34.42
C GLY A 333 16.72 -37.72 35.90
N GLY A 334 16.28 -38.57 36.83
CA GLY A 334 16.32 -38.29 38.27
C GLY A 334 15.10 -37.52 38.80
N LEU A 335 14.03 -37.43 38.01
CA LEU A 335 12.72 -36.97 38.45
C LEU A 335 12.03 -38.02 39.34
N ALA A 336 11.09 -37.59 40.16
CA ALA A 336 10.23 -38.45 40.98
C ALA A 336 8.74 -38.25 40.65
N THR A 337 7.91 -39.26 40.94
CA THR A 337 6.45 -39.12 40.86
C THR A 337 5.96 -38.00 41.76
N GLY A 338 5.17 -37.08 41.22
CA GLY A 338 4.70 -35.87 41.89
C GLY A 338 5.57 -34.63 41.66
N ASP A 339 6.74 -34.75 41.00
CA ASP A 339 7.53 -33.60 40.62
C ASP A 339 6.80 -32.75 39.56
N MET A 340 6.80 -31.44 39.78
CA MET A 340 6.29 -30.45 38.86
C MET A 340 7.42 -29.97 37.95
N VAL A 341 7.36 -30.34 36.67
CA VAL A 341 8.30 -29.90 35.64
C VAL A 341 7.69 -28.71 34.90
N ALA A 342 8.47 -27.65 34.70
CA ALA A 342 8.13 -26.54 33.82
C ALA A 342 9.24 -26.32 32.79
N LEU A 343 8.86 -26.26 31.52
CA LEU A 343 9.69 -26.06 30.34
C LEU A 343 9.32 -24.71 29.71
N SER A 344 10.31 -23.97 29.24
CA SER A 344 10.12 -22.70 28.55
C SER A 344 11.20 -22.53 27.48
N ASP A 345 10.79 -22.25 26.25
CA ASP A 345 11.66 -21.98 25.12
C ASP A 345 11.29 -20.62 24.53
N ASN A 346 12.27 -19.82 24.13
CA ASN A 346 12.07 -18.48 23.63
C ASN A 346 12.97 -18.22 22.42
N PHE A 347 12.33 -17.98 21.28
CA PHE A 347 12.95 -17.70 19.98
C PHE A 347 12.60 -16.26 19.60
N SER A 348 13.57 -15.34 19.65
CA SER A 348 13.35 -13.91 19.38
C SER A 348 14.23 -13.41 18.24
N ALA A 349 13.64 -12.80 17.23
CA ALA A 349 14.31 -12.26 16.06
C ALA A 349 14.03 -10.76 15.90
N THR A 350 15.09 -9.98 15.67
CA THR A 350 15.02 -8.56 15.32
C THR A 350 15.69 -8.35 13.97
N ASN A 351 14.94 -7.78 13.02
CA ASN A 351 15.42 -7.45 11.69
C ASN A 351 15.36 -5.93 11.55
N GLU A 352 16.52 -5.29 11.40
CA GLU A 352 16.65 -3.83 11.32
C GLU A 352 17.28 -3.43 9.99
N PHE A 353 16.47 -2.78 9.14
CA PHE A 353 16.83 -2.35 7.79
C PHE A 353 17.22 -0.88 7.74
N HIS A 354 18.32 -0.60 7.05
CA HIS A 354 18.78 0.74 6.72
C HIS A 354 19.12 0.81 5.22
N GLY A 355 18.41 1.64 4.45
CA GLY A 355 18.62 1.70 3.00
C GLY A 355 18.28 3.02 2.33
N GLY A 356 18.70 3.14 1.08
CA GLY A 356 18.27 4.19 0.17
C GLY A 356 17.01 3.76 -0.57
N GLN A 357 16.07 4.67 -0.78
CA GLN A 357 14.83 4.40 -1.52
C GLN A 357 14.74 5.19 -2.81
N PHE A 358 14.07 4.61 -3.80
CA PHE A 358 13.80 5.21 -5.11
C PHE A 358 12.41 4.79 -5.59
N GLY A 359 11.64 5.69 -6.18
CA GLY A 359 10.28 5.39 -6.63
C GLY A 359 9.64 6.49 -7.45
N LEU A 360 8.38 6.25 -7.81
CA LEU A 360 7.51 7.18 -8.54
C LEU A 360 6.19 7.33 -7.78
N ILE A 361 5.69 8.55 -7.76
CA ILE A 361 4.32 8.89 -7.38
C ILE A 361 3.63 9.36 -8.66
N ALA A 362 2.52 8.72 -9.01
CA ALA A 362 1.64 9.13 -10.09
C ALA A 362 0.30 9.54 -9.48
N GLU A 363 -0.21 10.71 -9.87
CA GLU A 363 -1.51 11.23 -9.45
C GLU A 363 -2.34 11.53 -10.70
N PHE A 364 -3.60 11.14 -10.69
CA PHE A 364 -4.55 11.30 -11.79
C PHE A 364 -5.82 11.94 -11.23
N GLN A 365 -6.07 13.20 -11.57
CA GLN A 365 -7.21 13.97 -11.08
C GLN A 365 -8.40 13.91 -12.04
N ASP A 366 -9.59 13.57 -11.53
CA ASP A 366 -10.87 13.55 -12.25
C ASP A 366 -11.95 14.25 -11.40
N GLY A 367 -11.98 15.58 -11.52
CA GLY A 367 -12.89 16.43 -10.74
C GLY A 367 -12.62 16.35 -9.22
N PRO A 368 -13.62 16.00 -8.39
CA PRO A 368 -13.46 15.91 -6.94
C PRO A 368 -12.77 14.60 -6.48
N PHE A 369 -12.50 13.67 -7.39
CA PHE A 369 -11.78 12.42 -7.10
C PHE A 369 -10.39 12.44 -7.73
N SER A 370 -9.39 12.00 -6.98
CA SER A 370 -8.03 11.79 -7.47
C SER A 370 -7.56 10.38 -7.16
N TRP A 371 -6.80 9.77 -8.07
CA TRP A 371 -6.13 8.50 -7.83
C TRP A 371 -4.64 8.75 -7.67
N ARG A 372 -4.06 8.35 -6.54
CA ARG A 372 -2.62 8.44 -6.28
C ARG A 372 -2.02 7.05 -6.15
N ALA A 373 -1.01 6.75 -6.95
CA ALA A 373 -0.24 5.51 -6.90
C ALA A 373 1.23 5.80 -6.56
N LEU A 374 1.73 5.22 -5.49
CA LEU A 374 3.15 5.23 -5.11
C LEU A 374 3.73 3.84 -5.37
N GLY A 375 4.78 3.76 -6.18
CA GLY A 375 5.61 2.56 -6.30
C GLY A 375 7.06 2.92 -5.97
N LYS A 376 7.63 2.30 -4.93
CA LYS A 376 9.03 2.51 -4.53
C LYS A 376 9.75 1.19 -4.22
N ILE A 377 11.07 1.23 -4.23
CA ILE A 377 11.93 0.17 -3.73
C ILE A 377 13.02 0.77 -2.83
N SER A 378 13.14 0.23 -1.62
CA SER A 378 14.26 0.49 -0.72
C SER A 378 15.31 -0.61 -0.90
N VAL A 379 16.59 -0.25 -0.97
CA VAL A 379 17.73 -1.18 -1.07
C VAL A 379 18.80 -0.79 -0.05
N GLY A 380 19.34 -1.77 0.67
CA GLY A 380 20.18 -1.46 1.83
C GLY A 380 20.72 -2.67 2.58
N GLY A 381 21.18 -2.41 3.81
CA GLY A 381 21.60 -3.43 4.76
C GLY A 381 20.47 -3.79 5.72
N MET A 382 20.34 -5.07 6.02
CA MET A 382 19.49 -5.64 7.05
C MET A 382 20.41 -6.24 8.12
N LYS A 383 20.46 -5.63 9.30
CA LYS A 383 21.04 -6.24 10.49
C LYS A 383 20.01 -7.22 11.05
N GLN A 384 20.39 -8.47 11.20
CA GLN A 384 19.54 -9.52 11.76
C GLN A 384 20.15 -10.02 13.06
N GLU A 385 19.35 -10.03 14.11
CA GLU A 385 19.71 -10.51 15.44
C GLU A 385 18.75 -11.63 15.82
N ALA A 386 19.30 -12.75 16.26
CA ALA A 386 18.58 -13.97 16.59
C ALA A 386 18.99 -14.41 18.00
N THR A 387 18.06 -14.43 18.93
CA THR A 387 18.31 -14.85 20.32
C THR A 387 17.46 -16.06 20.66
N ILE A 388 18.14 -17.16 21.03
CA ILE A 388 17.54 -18.41 21.47
C ILE A 388 17.91 -18.61 22.94
N SER A 389 16.90 -18.86 23.77
CA SER A 389 17.07 -19.26 25.15
C SER A 389 15.99 -20.25 25.55
N GLY A 390 16.33 -21.19 26.43
CA GLY A 390 15.32 -22.00 27.07
C GLY A 390 15.74 -22.46 28.45
N GLN A 391 14.80 -23.12 29.10
CA GLN A 391 14.87 -23.41 30.51
C GLN A 391 13.95 -24.57 30.86
N SER A 392 14.46 -25.48 31.67
CA SER A 392 13.68 -26.49 32.37
C SER A 392 13.86 -26.31 33.86
N THR A 393 12.77 -26.49 34.62
CA THR A 393 12.81 -26.46 36.09
C THR A 393 12.02 -27.61 36.69
N VAL A 394 12.48 -28.07 37.86
CA VAL A 394 11.80 -29.09 38.67
C VAL A 394 11.47 -28.49 40.03
N ASN A 395 10.18 -28.49 40.39
CA ASN A 395 9.62 -27.89 41.60
C ASN A 395 10.04 -26.41 41.82
N GLY A 396 10.33 -25.69 40.73
CA GLY A 396 10.84 -24.31 40.75
C GLY A 396 12.23 -24.11 41.36
N ALA A 397 12.93 -25.18 41.75
CA ALA A 397 14.19 -25.11 42.51
C ALA A 397 15.40 -25.57 41.70
N PHE A 398 15.32 -26.75 41.08
CA PHE A 398 16.35 -27.21 40.15
C PHE A 398 16.10 -26.53 38.80
N ARG A 399 17.13 -25.92 38.21
CA ARG A 399 17.08 -25.24 36.92
C ARG A 399 18.16 -25.80 36.01
N ASN A 400 17.80 -26.07 34.77
CA ASN A 400 18.72 -26.36 33.68
C ASN A 400 18.50 -25.35 32.55
N ASN A 401 19.58 -24.97 31.86
CA ASN A 401 19.56 -24.11 30.68
C ASN A 401 19.45 -24.99 29.44
N ALA A 402 18.26 -25.56 29.29
CA ALA A 402 17.81 -26.34 28.14
C ALA A 402 16.29 -26.41 28.19
N GLY A 403 15.65 -26.16 27.05
CA GLY A 403 14.22 -26.27 26.81
C GLY A 403 13.84 -27.59 26.14
N ILE A 404 12.87 -27.53 25.24
CA ILE A 404 12.39 -28.64 24.40
C ILE A 404 13.22 -28.71 23.11
N TYR A 405 13.37 -27.56 22.43
CA TYR A 405 14.13 -27.37 21.19
C TYR A 405 15.36 -26.47 21.41
N THR A 406 15.70 -26.15 22.66
CA THR A 406 16.92 -25.41 23.01
C THR A 406 17.82 -26.21 23.94
N ASN A 407 19.13 -26.08 23.75
CA ASN A 407 20.14 -26.59 24.66
C ASN A 407 21.47 -25.84 24.44
N SER A 408 22.53 -26.25 25.14
CA SER A 408 23.87 -25.66 25.06
C SER A 408 24.51 -25.59 23.65
N ALA A 409 23.91 -26.23 22.64
CA ALA A 409 24.40 -26.28 21.27
C ALA A 409 23.78 -25.22 20.33
N ASN A 410 22.59 -24.67 20.65
CA ASN A 410 21.93 -23.59 19.91
C ASN A 410 21.53 -22.36 20.74
N GLU A 411 21.62 -22.41 22.08
CA GLU A 411 21.34 -21.25 22.92
C GLU A 411 22.41 -20.15 22.77
N GLY A 412 21.95 -18.90 22.66
CA GLY A 412 22.81 -17.74 22.50
C GLY A 412 22.15 -16.61 21.72
N SER A 413 22.92 -15.54 21.50
CA SER A 413 22.57 -14.44 20.61
C SER A 413 23.53 -14.44 19.41
N TYR A 414 22.95 -14.44 18.22
CA TYR A 414 23.64 -14.48 16.94
C TYR A 414 23.29 -13.22 16.14
N THR A 415 24.24 -12.70 15.37
CA THR A 415 24.05 -11.48 14.58
C THR A 415 24.74 -11.60 13.23
N ARG A 416 24.09 -11.09 12.18
CA ARG A 416 24.72 -10.87 10.86
C ARG A 416 24.15 -9.63 10.19
N ASP A 417 24.91 -9.08 9.26
CA ASP A 417 24.47 -8.04 8.33
C ASP A 417 24.36 -8.63 6.93
N GLN A 418 23.28 -8.32 6.21
CA GLN A 418 23.10 -8.76 4.82
C GLN A 418 22.44 -7.72 3.94
N PHE A 419 22.60 -7.86 2.63
CA PHE A 419 21.86 -7.04 1.67
C PHE A 419 20.39 -7.44 1.67
N ALA A 420 19.49 -6.47 1.66
CA ALA A 420 18.05 -6.69 1.52
C ALA A 420 17.41 -5.61 0.64
N TYR A 421 16.21 -5.92 0.15
CA TYR A 421 15.37 -4.97 -0.59
C TYR A 421 13.91 -5.06 -0.15
N ILE A 422 13.25 -3.90 -0.13
CA ILE A 422 11.87 -3.72 0.33
C ILE A 422 11.11 -2.94 -0.76
N PRO A 423 10.43 -3.61 -1.71
CA PRO A 423 9.48 -2.96 -2.60
C PRO A 423 8.17 -2.65 -1.86
N GLU A 424 7.61 -1.49 -2.15
CA GLU A 424 6.35 -1.01 -1.60
C GLU A 424 5.47 -0.40 -2.70
N VAL A 425 4.19 -0.74 -2.67
CA VAL A 425 3.15 -0.20 -3.55
C VAL A 425 1.99 0.33 -2.69
N ASN A 426 1.53 1.54 -2.97
CA ASN A 426 0.28 2.08 -2.42
C ASN A 426 -0.58 2.58 -3.57
N VAL A 427 -1.89 2.36 -3.49
CA VAL A 427 -2.89 2.93 -4.40
C VAL A 427 -4.02 3.50 -3.55
N ASP A 428 -4.19 4.81 -3.63
CA ASP A 428 -5.15 5.60 -2.87
C ASP A 428 -6.16 6.26 -3.81
N MET A 429 -7.45 6.14 -3.51
CA MET A 429 -8.50 7.04 -3.97
C MET A 429 -8.64 8.17 -2.95
N ILE A 430 -8.57 9.41 -3.44
CA ILE A 430 -8.64 10.63 -2.67
C ILE A 430 -9.91 11.37 -3.10
N TYR A 431 -10.68 11.89 -2.14
CA TYR A 431 -11.85 12.74 -2.37
C TYR A 431 -11.61 14.12 -1.75
N ALA A 432 -11.61 15.15 -2.60
CA ALA A 432 -11.38 16.52 -2.19
C ALA A 432 -12.64 17.08 -1.51
N TYR A 433 -12.61 17.21 -0.18
CA TYR A 433 -13.77 17.68 0.59
C TYR A 433 -13.83 19.22 0.66
N ASN A 434 -12.67 19.88 0.75
CA ASN A 434 -12.51 21.31 0.54
C ASN A 434 -11.06 21.63 0.15
N CYS A 435 -10.73 22.90 -0.08
CA CYS A 435 -9.41 23.34 -0.56
C CYS A 435 -8.20 22.99 0.34
N ASN A 436 -8.44 22.50 1.56
CA ASN A 436 -7.40 22.19 2.54
C ASN A 436 -7.51 20.80 3.15
N LEU A 437 -8.57 20.03 2.88
CA LEU A 437 -8.83 18.74 3.52
C LEU A 437 -9.42 17.74 2.53
N ASP A 438 -8.72 16.60 2.40
CA ASP A 438 -9.10 15.48 1.56
C ASP A 438 -9.32 14.22 2.42
N PHE A 439 -10.22 13.34 1.98
CA PHE A 439 -10.42 12.02 2.55
C PHE A 439 -9.83 10.94 1.64
N LYS A 440 -9.24 9.90 2.23
CA LYS A 440 -8.49 8.87 1.52
C LYS A 440 -8.97 7.47 1.86
N ILE A 441 -9.12 6.63 0.83
CA ILE A 441 -9.28 5.17 0.96
C ILE A 441 -8.34 4.49 -0.02
N GLY A 442 -7.58 3.50 0.42
CA GLY A 442 -6.56 2.88 -0.41
C GLY A 442 -6.18 1.47 -0.02
N ALA A 443 -5.22 0.92 -0.76
CA ALA A 443 -4.59 -0.36 -0.51
C ALA A 443 -3.07 -0.21 -0.51
N ASN A 444 -2.40 -0.92 0.40
CA ASN A 444 -0.95 -0.93 0.54
C ASN A 444 -0.41 -2.36 0.46
N PHE A 445 0.79 -2.50 -0.11
CA PHE A 445 1.54 -3.74 -0.15
C PHE A 445 3.03 -3.45 0.10
N VAL A 446 3.63 -4.17 1.04
CA VAL A 446 5.06 -4.15 1.35
C VAL A 446 5.56 -5.58 1.34
N TYR A 447 6.73 -5.82 0.74
CA TYR A 447 7.43 -7.11 0.79
C TYR A 447 8.84 -6.91 1.29
N PHE A 448 9.36 -7.87 2.04
CA PHE A 448 10.72 -7.90 2.58
C PHE A 448 11.40 -9.16 2.02
N SER A 449 12.58 -8.98 1.43
CA SER A 449 13.21 -10.06 0.66
C SER A 449 13.62 -11.28 1.48
N ASP A 450 14.15 -11.06 2.68
CA ASP A 450 14.75 -12.09 3.53
C ASP A 450 14.68 -11.63 5.01
N VAL A 451 13.79 -12.24 5.80
CA VAL A 451 13.52 -11.92 7.21
C VAL A 451 13.73 -13.17 8.07
N VAL A 452 14.37 -13.04 9.24
CA VAL A 452 14.48 -14.09 10.25
C VAL A 452 13.31 -13.94 11.22
N THR A 453 12.66 -15.05 11.60
CA THR A 453 11.52 -15.05 12.52
C THR A 453 11.71 -16.09 13.61
N GLY A 454 10.93 -16.01 14.69
CA GLY A 454 10.92 -17.02 15.76
C GLY A 454 10.72 -18.43 15.21
N ALA A 455 9.83 -18.57 14.22
CA ALA A 455 9.55 -19.83 13.52
C ALA A 455 10.77 -20.43 12.81
N THR A 456 11.55 -19.63 12.07
CA THR A 456 12.69 -20.13 11.28
C THR A 456 13.88 -20.58 12.12
N MET A 457 13.90 -20.24 13.41
CA MET A 457 14.94 -20.65 14.37
C MET A 457 14.65 -22.00 15.05
N ILE A 458 13.42 -22.53 14.94
CA ILE A 458 13.05 -23.80 15.55
C ILE A 458 13.60 -24.95 14.70
N ASN A 459 14.54 -25.71 15.26
CA ASN A 459 15.10 -26.90 14.64
C ASN A 459 14.64 -28.12 15.44
N THR A 460 13.79 -28.94 14.83
CA THR A 460 13.23 -30.15 15.45
C THR A 460 14.21 -31.33 15.50
N ASN A 461 15.41 -31.20 14.94
CA ASN A 461 16.48 -32.19 15.12
C ASN A 461 17.13 -32.00 16.50
N VAL A 462 16.76 -32.83 17.47
CA VAL A 462 17.24 -32.72 18.86
C VAL A 462 18.06 -33.96 19.21
N GLN A 463 19.14 -33.76 19.95
CA GLN A 463 19.94 -34.85 20.52
C GLN A 463 19.72 -34.96 22.04
N PRO A 464 18.87 -35.87 22.54
CA PRO A 464 18.77 -36.13 23.97
C PRO A 464 20.10 -36.59 24.57
N GLY A 465 20.56 -35.97 25.66
CA GLY A 465 21.78 -36.38 26.35
C GLY A 465 22.44 -35.28 27.17
N ALA A 466 23.56 -35.61 27.83
CA ALA A 466 24.30 -34.68 28.68
C ALA A 466 25.24 -33.73 27.93
N LEU A 467 25.56 -34.02 26.66
CA LEU A 467 26.40 -33.22 25.77
C LEU A 467 25.80 -33.23 24.37
N PRO A 468 24.67 -32.52 24.15
CA PRO A 468 24.04 -32.44 22.84
C PRO A 468 24.92 -31.67 21.84
N THR A 469 24.95 -32.15 20.59
CA THR A 469 25.42 -31.38 19.43
C THR A 469 24.28 -30.89 18.54
N ASP A 470 23.07 -31.43 18.69
CA ASP A 470 21.86 -30.97 17.98
C ASP A 470 20.78 -30.47 18.96
N PRO A 471 19.99 -29.45 18.57
CA PRO A 471 20.10 -28.68 17.33
C PRO A 471 21.33 -27.75 17.29
N GLN A 472 21.79 -27.43 16.09
CA GLN A 472 22.69 -26.30 15.83
C GLN A 472 21.89 -25.08 15.37
N PHE A 473 22.30 -23.88 15.78
CA PHE A 473 21.76 -22.65 15.21
C PHE A 473 22.17 -22.49 13.74
N SER A 474 21.23 -22.07 12.90
CA SER A 474 21.48 -21.67 11.53
C SER A 474 20.56 -20.51 11.17
N PHE A 475 21.07 -19.56 10.39
CA PHE A 475 20.24 -18.50 9.85
C PHE A 475 19.39 -19.02 8.69
N ILE A 476 18.10 -19.24 8.97
CA ILE A 476 17.07 -19.55 7.98
C ILE A 476 16.18 -18.32 7.82
N GLU A 477 15.97 -17.91 6.58
CA GLU A 477 15.15 -16.76 6.19
C GLU A 477 13.80 -17.22 5.66
N GLN A 478 12.78 -16.41 5.87
CA GLN A 478 11.54 -16.47 5.10
C GLN A 478 11.29 -15.16 4.36
N ASP A 479 10.59 -15.27 3.23
CA ASP A 479 9.89 -14.15 2.63
C ASP A 479 8.87 -13.60 3.65
N PHE A 480 8.67 -12.28 3.73
CA PHE A 480 7.65 -11.66 4.60
C PHE A 480 6.94 -10.55 3.83
N TRP A 481 5.60 -10.52 3.88
CA TRP A 481 4.79 -9.47 3.24
C TRP A 481 3.72 -8.93 4.18
N ILE A 482 3.30 -7.72 3.87
CA ILE A 482 2.21 -7.00 4.52
C ILE A 482 1.31 -6.47 3.41
N VAL A 483 0.03 -6.85 3.43
CA VAL A 483 -1.00 -6.25 2.59
C VAL A 483 -2.02 -5.56 3.48
N GLY A 484 -2.60 -4.46 3.05
CA GLY A 484 -3.59 -3.76 3.86
C GLY A 484 -4.49 -2.84 3.08
N MET A 485 -5.51 -2.37 3.79
CA MET A 485 -6.36 -1.26 3.40
C MET A 485 -6.05 -0.06 4.28
N THR A 486 -6.07 1.12 3.68
CA THR A 486 -5.85 2.42 4.34
C THR A 486 -7.13 3.23 4.33
N LEU A 487 -7.45 3.89 5.44
CA LEU A 487 -8.46 4.93 5.58
C LEU A 487 -7.79 6.14 6.22
N GLY A 488 -7.84 7.32 5.60
CA GLY A 488 -7.09 8.47 6.09
C GLY A 488 -7.66 9.81 5.69
N MET A 489 -6.93 10.85 6.09
CA MET A 489 -7.17 12.23 5.72
C MET A 489 -5.85 12.92 5.37
N GLU A 490 -5.87 13.82 4.40
CA GLU A 490 -4.75 14.64 3.98
C GLU A 490 -5.11 16.12 4.15
N TYR A 491 -4.18 16.90 4.69
CA TYR A 491 -4.35 18.32 4.98
C TYR A 491 -3.26 19.14 4.29
N HIS A 492 -3.66 20.26 3.68
CA HIS A 492 -2.80 21.15 2.91
C HIS A 492 -2.88 22.59 3.46
N TYR A 493 -1.72 23.24 3.65
CA TYR A 493 -1.61 24.61 4.21
C TYR A 493 -0.51 25.44 3.54
#